data_AF-A0A6L8HWJ1-F1
#
_entry.id   AF-A0A6L8HWJ1-F1
#
_cell.length_a   1.000
_cell.length_b   1.000
_cell.length_c   1.000
_cell.angle_alpha   90.00
_cell.angle_beta   90.00
_cell.angle_gamma   90.00
#
_symmetry.space_group_name_H-M   'P 1'
#
loop_
_entity.id
_entity.type
_entity.pdbx_description
1 polymer ?
#
loop_
_entity_poly.entity_id
_entity_poly.type
_entity_poly.pdbx_seq_one_letter_code
_entity_poly.pdbx_strand_id
1 'polypeptide(L)' 'MYVQRLLQPLGIRVTRLARGLPSGADIEYMDDLTLSRALEGRQEL' A
#
# COMPACT_ATOMS: atom_id res chain seq x y z
N MET A 1 -4.10 3.66 11.66
CA MET A 1 -3.28 4.90 11.58
C MET A 1 -3.91 5.99 12.45
N TYR A 2 -3.13 6.94 12.99
CA TYR A 2 -3.64 8.00 13.87
C TYR A 2 -4.72 8.87 13.20
N VAL A 3 -4.45 9.38 12.00
CA VAL A 3 -5.40 10.21 11.22
C VAL A 3 -6.70 9.45 10.93
N GLN A 4 -6.62 8.18 10.56
CA GLN A 4 -7.80 7.33 10.34
C GLN A 4 -8.69 7.26 11.59
N ARG A 5 -8.11 7.15 12.79
CA ARG A 5 -8.88 7.10 14.05
C ARG A 5 -9.59 8.42 14.34
N LEU A 6 -8.94 9.55 14.03
CA LEU A 6 -9.55 10.87 14.19
C LEU A 6 -10.72 11.10 13.22
N LEU A 7 -10.62 10.58 12.00
CA LEU A 7 -11.62 10.77 10.95
C LEU A 7 -12.77 9.73 11.01
N GLN A 8 -12.62 8.66 11.79
CA GLN A 8 -13.62 7.58 11.91
C GLN A 8 -15.02 8.07 12.32
N PRO A 9 -15.20 9.00 13.28
CA PRO A 9 -16.53 9.48 13.68
C PRO A 9 -17.23 10.32 12.60
N LEU A 10 -16.50 10.85 11.62
CA LEU A 10 -17.04 11.74 10.59
C LEU A 10 -17.74 10.96 9.46
N GLY A 11 -17.69 9.63 9.46
CA GLY A 11 -18.33 8.79 8.44
C GLY A 11 -17.74 8.92 7.04
N ILE A 12 -16.57 9.56 6.90
CA ILE A 12 -15.92 9.76 5.61
C ILE A 12 -15.09 8.54 5.21
N ARG A 13 -15.04 8.26 3.90
CA ARG A 13 -14.21 7.18 3.34
C ARG A 13 -12.74 7.60 3.39
N VAL A 14 -11.95 6.90 4.22
CA VAL A 14 -10.49 7.07 4.28
C VAL A 14 -9.82 5.93 3.53
N THR A 15 -9.00 6.27 2.53
CA THR A 15 -8.16 5.31 1.80
C THR A 15 -6.68 5.61 2.04
N ARG A 16 -5.82 4.66 1.70
CA ARG A 16 -4.36 4.83 1.76
C ARG A 16 -3.77 4.51 0.41
N LEU A 17 -2.75 5.26 0.01
CA LEU A 17 -1.98 4.96 -1.19
C LEU A 17 -1.42 3.54 -1.13
N ALA A 18 -1.36 2.91 -2.30
CA ALA A 18 -0.72 1.62 -2.47
C ALA A 18 0.74 1.67 -1.98
N ARG A 19 1.22 0.54 -1.47
CA ARG A 19 2.62 0.32 -1.13
C ARG A 19 3.06 -0.96 -1.80
N GLY A 20 4.18 -0.91 -2.50
CA GLY A 20 4.68 -2.02 -3.30
C GLY A 20 5.76 -1.51 -4.25
N LEU A 21 5.90 -2.18 -5.38
CA LEU A 21 6.91 -1.86 -6.39
C LEU A 21 6.61 -0.52 -7.08
N PRO A 22 7.62 0.36 -7.24
CA PRO A 22 7.46 1.56 -8.06
C PRO A 22 7.48 1.20 -9.55
N SER A 23 6.85 2.05 -10.36
CA SER A 23 6.88 1.89 -11.82
C SER A 23 8.32 1.98 -12.34
N GLY A 24 8.71 0.99 -13.15
CA GLY A 24 10.05 0.93 -13.74
C GLY A 24 11.15 0.40 -12.80
N ALA A 25 10.81 -0.14 -11.63
CA ALA A 25 11.77 -0.90 -10.84
C ALA A 25 11.95 -2.33 -11.38
N ASP A 26 13.21 -2.76 -11.37
CA ASP A 26 13.60 -4.13 -11.64
C ASP A 26 13.53 -4.96 -10.35
N ILE A 27 12.83 -6.08 -10.41
CA ILE A 27 12.56 -6.97 -9.26
C ILE A 27 13.85 -7.43 -8.58
N GLU A 28 14.91 -7.68 -9.36
CA GLU A 28 16.20 -8.18 -8.88
C GLU A 28 16.91 -7.25 -7.90
N TYR A 29 16.54 -5.97 -7.87
CA TYR A 29 17.15 -4.96 -7.01
C TYR A 29 16.24 -4.53 -5.85
N MET A 30 15.09 -5.17 -5.70
CA MET A 30 14.10 -4.83 -4.67
C MET A 30 14.32 -5.65 -3.41
N ASP A 31 14.12 -5.00 -2.26
CA ASP A 31 14.18 -5.69 -0.98
C ASP A 31 12.97 -6.61 -0.78
N ASP A 32 13.18 -7.69 -0.03
CA ASP A 32 12.17 -8.72 0.23
C ASP A 32 10.90 -8.16 0.87
N LEU A 33 11.02 -7.11 1.70
CA LEU A 33 9.88 -6.50 2.38
C LEU A 33 8.99 -5.74 1.38
N THR A 34 9.59 -5.03 0.42
CA THR A 34 8.86 -4.36 -0.67
C THR A 34 8.18 -5.37 -1.57
N LEU A 35 8.88 -6.46 -1.95
CA LEU A 35 8.32 -7.53 -2.77
C LEU A 35 7.16 -8.23 -2.08
N SER A 36 7.31 -8.59 -0.80
CA SER A 36 6.26 -9.22 -0.01
C SER A 36 5.01 -8.33 0.06
N ARG A 37 5.17 -7.03 0.35
CA ARG A 37 4.05 -6.07 0.37
C ARG A 37 3.36 -5.91 -0.98
N ALA A 38 4.12 -5.93 -2.08
CA ALA A 38 3.55 -5.85 -3.42
C ALA A 38 2.72 -7.09 -3.76
N LEU A 39 3.17 -8.28 -3.32
CA LEU A 39 2.45 -9.54 -3.51
C LEU A 39 1.20 -9.63 -2.64
N GLU A 40 1.31 -9.29 -1.35
CA GLU A 40 0.16 -9.24 -0.42
C GLU A 40 -0.93 -8.26 -0.90
N GLY A 41 -0.53 -7.14 -1.48
CA GLY A 41 -1.42 -6.09 -1.98
C GLY A 41 -1.87 -6.25 -3.43
N ARG A 42 -1.55 -7.37 -4.10
CA ARG A 42 -1.87 -7.58 -5.51
C ARG A 42 -3.39 -7.64 -5.73
N GLN A 43 -3.87 -6.94 -6.74
CA GLN A 43 -5.27 -6.96 -7.16
C GLN A 43 -5.40 -7.57 -8.56
N GLU A 44 -6.59 -8.08 -8.88
CA GLU A 44 -6.94 -8.49 -10.24
C GLU A 44 -6.96 -7.27 -11.18
N LEU A 45 -6.74 -7.52 -12.47
CA LEU A 45 -6.80 -6.51 -13.52
C LEU A 45 -8.25 -6.19 -13.92
#